data_AF-A0A9D8T7D1-F1
#
_entry.id   AF-A0A9D8T7D1-F1
#
_cell.length_a   1.000
_cell.length_b   1.000
_cell.length_c   1.000
_cell.angle_alpha   90.00
_cell.angle_beta   90.00
_cell.angle_gamma   90.00
#
_symmetry.space_group_name_H-M   'P 1'
#
loop_
_entity.id
_entity.type
_entity.pdbx_description
1 polymer ?
#
loop_
_entity_poly.entity_id
_entity_poly.type
_entity_poly.pdbx_seq_one_letter_code
_entity_poly.pdbx_strand_id
1 'polypeptide(L)'
;GEIYIDGSVSSQYLSALLMVAPLCAQGLRMHIEGKLNSKPYIEMTLAMMKTFGVETLWQDNTITVPAQRYCSPKTYVVEKDWSAASYWFEMVALSDDAQVLLKDVQANSIQGDARVLDLFEDLGVRAEFLPEGLLLRSASLQSDTQQTEMPQPHEMPLFEADLSQQPDLAQTFAVTCALQHRPFALHGLESLRIKETDRMAALMNELKKLGYVLQSEGDSLYWRGERSEPQEPISIATYEDHRMAMAFAPAVLTWQGKYPIRIEHPAVVSKSYPEFFAQFLDGKTII
;
A
#
# COMPACT_ATOMS: atom_id res chain seq x y z
N GLY A 1 -33.06 -2.33 -10.29
CA GLY A 1 -32.83 -3.68 -10.85
C GLY A 1 -31.99 -4.49 -9.89
N GLU A 2 -31.84 -5.79 -10.13
CA GLU A 2 -31.10 -6.72 -9.27
C GLU A 2 -29.97 -7.38 -10.07
N ILE A 3 -28.79 -7.49 -9.46
CA ILE A 3 -27.62 -8.14 -10.07
C ILE A 3 -26.90 -9.01 -9.04
N TYR A 4 -26.22 -10.04 -9.54
CA TYR A 4 -25.33 -10.93 -8.78
C TYR A 4 -23.93 -10.78 -9.34
N ILE A 5 -22.95 -10.59 -8.46
CA ILE A 5 -21.55 -10.37 -8.84
C ILE A 5 -20.64 -11.16 -7.91
N ASP A 6 -19.66 -11.85 -8.48
CA ASP A 6 -18.61 -12.53 -7.73
C ASP A 6 -17.75 -11.50 -7.00
N GLY A 7 -17.63 -11.60 -5.67
CA GLY A 7 -16.87 -10.69 -4.81
C GLY A 7 -15.35 -10.79 -4.97
N SER A 8 -14.85 -11.79 -5.68
CA SER A 8 -13.43 -11.92 -6.04
C SER A 8 -13.04 -11.03 -7.23
N VAL A 9 -14.02 -10.53 -8.01
CA VAL A 9 -13.74 -9.59 -9.09
C VAL A 9 -13.26 -8.25 -8.55
N SER A 10 -12.56 -7.48 -9.39
CA SER A 10 -12.01 -6.18 -9.02
C SER A 10 -13.08 -5.26 -8.38
N SER A 11 -12.77 -4.70 -7.21
CA SER A 11 -13.62 -3.73 -6.50
C SER A 11 -13.97 -2.52 -7.37
N GLN A 12 -13.15 -2.20 -8.38
CA GLN A 12 -13.42 -1.13 -9.34
C GLN A 12 -14.73 -1.33 -10.10
N TYR A 13 -15.06 -2.59 -10.47
CA TYR A 13 -16.32 -2.88 -11.16
C TYR A 13 -17.52 -2.67 -10.25
N LEU A 14 -17.42 -3.11 -8.99
CA LEU A 14 -18.47 -2.92 -7.99
C LEU A 14 -18.67 -1.43 -7.72
N SER A 15 -17.60 -0.68 -7.47
CA SER A 15 -17.64 0.77 -7.26
C SER A 15 -18.27 1.51 -8.45
N ALA A 16 -17.90 1.18 -9.68
CA ALA A 16 -18.49 1.80 -10.87
C ALA A 16 -20.00 1.58 -10.96
N LEU A 17 -20.46 0.34 -10.71
CA LEU A 17 -21.88 -0.01 -10.69
C LEU A 17 -22.63 0.75 -9.57
N LEU A 18 -22.03 0.85 -8.39
CA LEU A 18 -22.61 1.58 -7.26
C LEU A 18 -22.76 3.09 -7.56
N MET A 19 -21.78 3.70 -8.22
CA MET A 19 -21.85 5.12 -8.58
C MET A 19 -22.91 5.43 -9.66
N VAL A 20 -23.19 4.48 -10.56
CA VAL A 20 -24.24 4.63 -11.58
C VAL A 20 -25.63 4.25 -11.02
N ALA A 21 -25.68 3.35 -10.04
CA ALA A 21 -26.91 2.83 -9.45
C ALA A 21 -27.98 3.87 -9.08
N PRO A 22 -27.69 5.01 -8.43
CA PRO A 22 -28.74 5.96 -8.06
C PRO A 22 -29.43 6.57 -9.29
N LEU A 23 -28.74 6.65 -10.43
CA LEU A 23 -29.26 7.22 -11.67
C LEU A 23 -30.11 6.23 -12.48
N CYS A 24 -30.09 4.95 -12.12
CA CYS A 24 -30.93 3.93 -12.74
C CYS A 24 -32.41 4.12 -12.34
N ALA A 25 -33.33 3.90 -13.27
CA ALA A 25 -34.77 4.13 -13.07
C ALA A 25 -35.37 3.41 -11.83
N GLN A 26 -34.79 2.28 -11.42
CA GLN A 26 -35.22 1.49 -10.26
C GLN A 26 -34.12 1.34 -9.20
N GLY A 27 -33.05 2.14 -9.26
CA GLY A 27 -31.86 1.91 -8.43
C GLY A 27 -31.20 0.57 -8.73
N LEU A 28 -30.37 0.11 -7.79
CA LEU A 28 -29.67 -1.18 -7.85
C LEU A 28 -29.73 -1.90 -6.51
N ARG A 29 -30.00 -3.20 -6.56
CA ARG A 29 -29.66 -4.15 -5.51
C ARG A 29 -28.57 -5.08 -6.04
N MET A 30 -27.41 -5.06 -5.41
CA MET A 30 -26.25 -5.85 -5.79
C MET A 30 -26.02 -6.93 -4.74
N HIS A 31 -26.05 -8.19 -5.17
CA HIS A 31 -25.71 -9.35 -4.35
C HIS A 31 -24.28 -9.77 -4.66
N ILE A 32 -23.45 -9.80 -3.61
CA ILE A 32 -22.05 -10.20 -3.69
C ILE A 32 -21.95 -11.70 -3.36
N GLU A 33 -21.45 -12.48 -4.31
CA GLU A 33 -21.26 -13.91 -4.17
C GLU A 33 -19.82 -14.22 -3.74
N GLY A 34 -19.62 -15.24 -2.90
CA GLY A 34 -18.29 -15.65 -2.48
C GLY A 34 -17.59 -14.66 -1.51
N LYS A 35 -16.25 -14.68 -1.53
CA LYS A 35 -15.41 -13.83 -0.66
C LYS A 35 -15.26 -12.45 -1.28
N LEU A 36 -15.56 -11.41 -0.50
CA LEU A 36 -15.37 -10.03 -0.93
C LEU A 36 -13.92 -9.57 -0.68
N ASN A 37 -13.19 -9.33 -1.77
CA ASN A 37 -11.86 -8.74 -1.71
C ASN A 37 -11.93 -7.21 -1.73
N SER A 38 -10.96 -6.54 -1.10
CA SER A 38 -10.81 -5.08 -1.21
C SER A 38 -12.05 -4.29 -0.76
N LYS A 39 -12.71 -4.75 0.31
CA LYS A 39 -13.90 -4.12 0.92
C LYS A 39 -13.75 -2.62 1.18
N PRO A 40 -12.59 -2.08 1.62
CA PRO A 40 -12.48 -0.67 1.95
C PRO A 40 -12.71 0.26 0.76
N TYR A 41 -12.45 -0.18 -0.48
CA TYR A 41 -12.75 0.64 -1.66
C TYR A 41 -14.26 0.76 -1.89
N ILE A 42 -15.04 -0.26 -1.53
CA ILE A 42 -16.50 -0.20 -1.57
C ILE A 42 -17.02 0.70 -0.46
N GLU A 43 -16.51 0.54 0.76
CA GLU A 43 -16.86 1.42 1.89
C GLU A 43 -16.55 2.89 1.59
N MET A 44 -15.38 3.16 1.01
CA MET A 44 -14.99 4.48 0.50
C MET A 44 -15.98 4.99 -0.54
N THR A 45 -16.36 4.16 -1.51
CA THR A 45 -17.35 4.54 -2.54
C THR A 45 -18.69 4.93 -1.91
N LEU A 46 -19.20 4.12 -0.99
CA LEU A 46 -20.46 4.39 -0.30
C LEU A 46 -20.39 5.64 0.58
N ALA A 47 -19.27 5.86 1.28
CA ALA A 47 -19.03 7.06 2.07
C ALA A 47 -19.01 8.32 1.20
N MET A 48 -18.31 8.29 0.07
CA MET A 48 -18.32 9.38 -0.91
C MET A 48 -19.73 9.61 -1.46
N MET A 49 -20.44 8.55 -1.84
CA MET A 49 -21.83 8.67 -2.33
C MET A 49 -22.73 9.38 -1.31
N LYS A 50 -22.58 9.03 -0.03
CA LYS A 50 -23.30 9.69 1.08
C LYS A 50 -22.95 11.17 1.19
N THR A 51 -21.68 11.55 1.07
CA THR A 51 -21.28 12.97 1.03
C THR A 51 -21.97 13.74 -0.09
N PHE A 52 -22.25 13.08 -1.22
CA PHE A 52 -23.00 13.64 -2.34
C PHE A 52 -24.50 13.35 -2.27
N GLY A 53 -25.04 13.13 -1.07
CA GLY A 53 -26.48 13.05 -0.79
C GLY A 53 -27.15 11.75 -1.25
N VAL A 54 -26.40 10.70 -1.54
CA VAL A 54 -26.93 9.40 -1.93
C VAL A 54 -26.95 8.46 -0.75
N GLU A 55 -28.14 8.09 -0.30
CA GLU A 55 -28.32 7.11 0.77
C GLU A 55 -28.16 5.69 0.24
N THR A 56 -27.46 4.85 0.99
CA THR A 56 -27.19 3.45 0.64
C THR A 56 -27.40 2.56 1.85
N LEU A 57 -27.69 1.29 1.60
CA LEU A 57 -27.84 0.28 2.64
C LEU A 57 -26.99 -0.93 2.29
N TRP A 58 -26.08 -1.30 3.20
CA TRP A 58 -25.32 -2.54 3.10
C TRP A 58 -25.72 -3.47 4.23
N GLN A 59 -26.33 -4.59 3.89
CA GLN A 59 -26.72 -5.66 4.81
C GLN A 59 -26.26 -7.00 4.27
N ASP A 60 -25.56 -7.78 5.10
CA ASP A 60 -24.92 -9.03 4.71
C ASP A 60 -24.06 -8.85 3.44
N ASN A 61 -24.30 -9.67 2.42
CA ASN A 61 -23.65 -9.56 1.12
C ASN A 61 -24.46 -8.75 0.10
N THR A 62 -25.41 -7.92 0.55
CA THR A 62 -26.27 -7.15 -0.35
C THR A 62 -26.11 -5.66 -0.14
N ILE A 63 -25.79 -4.94 -1.22
CA ILE A 63 -25.77 -3.47 -1.25
C ILE A 63 -26.98 -2.98 -2.03
N THR A 64 -27.82 -2.17 -1.38
CA THR A 64 -28.98 -1.54 -1.99
C THR A 64 -28.75 -0.04 -2.14
N VAL A 65 -28.89 0.45 -3.36
CA VAL A 65 -28.83 1.87 -3.74
C VAL A 65 -30.14 2.25 -4.42
N PRO A 66 -31.05 2.97 -3.73
CA PRO A 66 -32.30 3.44 -4.31
C PRO A 66 -32.09 4.40 -5.49
N ALA A 67 -33.09 4.51 -6.37
CA ALA A 67 -33.13 5.54 -7.40
C ALA A 67 -33.21 6.93 -6.75
N GLN A 68 -32.23 7.78 -7.01
CA GLN A 68 -32.10 9.11 -6.41
C GLN A 68 -31.14 9.97 -7.24
N ARG A 69 -30.86 11.21 -6.81
CA ARG A 69 -29.94 12.12 -7.49
C ARG A 69 -28.83 12.54 -6.55
N TYR A 70 -27.63 12.66 -7.10
CA TYR A 70 -26.53 13.29 -6.38
C TYR A 70 -26.83 14.77 -6.11
N CYS A 71 -26.44 15.22 -4.92
CA CYS A 71 -26.44 16.61 -4.51
C CYS A 71 -24.99 17.03 -4.25
N SER A 72 -24.53 18.07 -4.95
CA SER A 72 -23.16 18.56 -4.77
C SER A 72 -23.01 19.25 -3.40
N PRO A 73 -21.95 18.93 -2.62
CA PRO A 73 -21.61 19.66 -1.40
C PRO A 73 -21.04 21.07 -1.66
N LYS A 74 -21.00 21.52 -2.93
CA LYS A 74 -20.31 22.72 -3.46
C LYS A 74 -18.78 22.66 -3.36
N THR A 75 -18.26 22.27 -2.20
CA THR A 75 -16.83 22.09 -1.96
C THR A 75 -16.60 20.68 -1.43
N TYR A 76 -15.61 20.00 -1.99
CA TYR A 76 -15.13 18.70 -1.50
C TYR A 76 -13.62 18.70 -1.57
N VAL A 77 -12.97 18.40 -0.45
CA VAL A 77 -11.51 18.29 -0.37
C VAL A 77 -11.16 16.83 -0.60
N VAL A 78 -10.34 16.56 -1.61
CA VAL A 78 -9.83 15.21 -1.87
C VAL A 78 -8.70 14.93 -0.88
N GLU A 79 -8.79 13.80 -0.20
CA GLU A 79 -7.75 13.36 0.73
C GLU A 79 -6.43 13.09 -0.01
N LYS A 80 -5.31 13.20 0.73
CA LYS A 80 -4.01 12.72 0.27
C LYS A 80 -4.04 11.20 0.17
N ASP A 81 -3.30 10.64 -0.80
CA ASP A 81 -3.26 9.20 -1.07
C ASP A 81 -2.46 8.45 0.02
N TRP A 82 -3.14 7.61 0.80
CA TRP A 82 -2.52 6.83 1.87
C TRP A 82 -1.62 5.69 1.36
N SER A 83 -1.93 5.15 0.18
CA SER A 83 -1.02 4.21 -0.48
C SER A 83 0.29 4.88 -0.89
N ALA A 84 0.22 6.12 -1.40
CA ALA A 84 1.41 6.90 -1.73
C ALA A 84 2.19 7.34 -0.48
N ALA A 85 1.50 7.65 0.62
CA ALA A 85 2.12 7.94 1.90
C ALA A 85 3.00 6.78 2.38
N SER A 86 2.64 5.53 2.10
CA SER A 86 3.37 4.34 2.54
C SER A 86 4.85 4.31 2.14
N TYR A 87 5.23 4.88 0.98
CA TYR A 87 6.63 4.96 0.55
C TYR A 87 7.47 5.89 1.44
N TRP A 88 6.83 6.84 2.12
CA TRP A 88 7.49 7.73 3.07
C TRP A 88 7.59 7.11 4.46
N PHE A 89 6.60 6.29 4.84
CA PHE A 89 6.75 5.40 5.99
C PHE A 89 7.92 4.43 5.78
N GLU A 90 8.03 3.82 4.60
CA GLU A 90 9.16 2.97 4.22
C GLU A 90 10.50 3.71 4.28
N MET A 91 10.56 4.91 3.71
CA MET A 91 11.78 5.74 3.76
C MET A 91 12.23 6.02 5.20
N VAL A 92 11.28 6.35 6.09
CA VAL A 92 11.56 6.59 7.51
C VAL A 92 11.95 5.31 8.23
N ALA A 93 11.28 4.19 7.95
CA ALA A 93 11.56 2.88 8.53
C ALA A 93 12.96 2.35 8.16
N LEU A 94 13.49 2.74 7.00
CA LEU A 94 14.80 2.34 6.49
C LEU A 94 15.93 3.33 6.83
N SER A 95 15.64 4.35 7.63
CA SER A 95 16.58 5.40 8.02
C SER A 95 16.82 5.40 9.52
N ASP A 96 18.09 5.56 9.94
CA ASP A 96 18.46 5.56 11.36
C ASP A 96 17.91 6.78 12.13
N ASP A 97 17.90 7.95 11.49
CA ASP A 97 17.43 9.22 12.06
C ASP A 97 16.75 10.04 10.96
N ALA A 98 15.47 9.76 10.75
CA ALA A 98 14.65 10.46 9.76
C ALA A 98 13.36 11.00 10.37
N GLN A 99 12.98 12.18 9.89
CA GLN A 99 11.70 12.81 10.18
C GLN A 99 11.10 13.36 8.88
N VAL A 100 9.83 13.02 8.63
CA VAL A 100 9.09 13.46 7.44
C VAL A 100 7.73 13.96 7.86
N LEU A 101 7.37 15.18 7.47
CA LEU A 101 6.01 15.70 7.64
C LEU A 101 5.24 15.47 6.34
N LEU A 102 4.09 14.80 6.41
CA LEU A 102 3.14 14.68 5.31
C LEU A 102 2.03 15.73 5.52
N LYS A 103 2.12 16.85 4.82
CA LYS A 103 1.15 17.96 4.85
C LYS A 103 -0.26 17.50 4.46
N ASP A 104 -1.22 18.08 5.15
CA ASP A 104 -2.66 17.92 4.88
C ASP A 104 -3.16 16.45 4.92
N VAL A 105 -2.34 15.49 5.35
CA VAL A 105 -2.80 14.12 5.66
C VAL A 105 -3.65 14.17 6.91
N GLN A 106 -4.88 13.65 6.82
CA GLN A 106 -5.88 13.76 7.88
C GLN A 106 -6.06 12.45 8.62
N ALA A 107 -6.32 12.52 9.93
CA ALA A 107 -6.54 11.36 10.79
C ALA A 107 -7.83 10.61 10.45
N ASN A 108 -8.89 11.33 10.09
CA ASN A 108 -10.18 10.75 9.75
C ASN A 108 -10.24 10.49 8.24
N SER A 109 -9.64 9.39 7.81
CA SER A 109 -9.62 8.98 6.40
C SER A 109 -10.65 7.89 6.11
N ILE A 110 -11.26 7.96 4.93
CA ILE A 110 -12.10 6.87 4.39
C ILE A 110 -11.30 5.83 3.60
N GLN A 111 -9.98 6.02 3.45
CA GLN A 111 -9.11 5.12 2.70
C GLN A 111 -8.65 3.97 3.61
N GLY A 112 -8.86 2.73 3.17
CA GLY A 112 -8.42 1.54 3.92
C GLY A 112 -6.91 1.51 4.17
N ASP A 113 -6.13 2.11 3.26
CA ASP A 113 -4.66 2.15 3.32
C ASP A 113 -4.13 3.04 4.45
N ALA A 114 -4.97 3.84 5.11
CA ALA A 114 -4.60 4.54 6.35
C ALA A 114 -4.16 3.58 7.47
N ARG A 115 -4.49 2.29 7.34
CA ARG A 115 -3.97 1.19 8.19
C ARG A 115 -2.44 1.11 8.22
N VAL A 116 -1.76 1.74 7.26
CA VAL A 116 -0.30 1.92 7.25
C VAL A 116 0.24 2.49 8.57
N LEU A 117 -0.52 3.36 9.26
CA LEU A 117 -0.18 3.91 10.58
C LEU A 117 0.13 2.82 11.59
N ASP A 118 -0.77 1.85 11.72
CA ASP A 118 -0.68 0.78 12.71
C ASP A 118 0.39 -0.24 12.32
N LEU A 119 0.45 -0.59 11.03
CA LEU A 119 1.35 -1.63 10.53
C LEU A 119 2.82 -1.19 10.56
N PHE A 120 3.12 0.09 10.32
CA PHE A 120 4.50 0.59 10.38
C PHE A 120 4.98 0.91 11.79
N GLU A 121 4.09 0.94 12.79
CA GLU A 121 4.52 1.03 14.20
C GLU A 121 5.44 -0.15 14.55
N ASP A 122 5.06 -1.36 14.12
CA ASP A 122 5.87 -2.57 14.30
C ASP A 122 7.20 -2.48 13.54
N LEU A 123 7.27 -1.71 12.45
CA LEU A 123 8.47 -1.53 11.62
C LEU A 123 9.32 -0.31 12.04
N GLY A 124 9.05 0.25 13.22
CA GLY A 124 9.88 1.31 13.81
C GLY A 124 9.51 2.72 13.35
N VAL A 125 8.30 2.97 12.87
CA VAL A 125 7.84 4.34 12.54
C VAL A 125 6.86 4.83 13.59
N ARG A 126 7.11 6.01 14.15
CA ARG A 126 6.17 6.74 15.00
C ARG A 126 5.48 7.81 14.20
N ALA A 127 4.16 7.87 14.30
CA ALA A 127 3.34 8.84 13.60
C ALA A 127 2.58 9.74 14.58
N GLU A 128 2.61 11.05 14.36
CA GLU A 128 1.94 12.06 15.19
C GLU A 128 1.16 13.04 14.29
N PHE A 129 -0.13 13.20 14.53
CA PHE A 129 -0.92 14.21 13.82
C PHE A 129 -0.67 15.61 14.42
N LEU A 130 -0.18 16.51 13.58
CA LEU A 130 0.02 17.94 13.84
C LEU A 130 -1.02 18.77 13.07
N PRO A 131 -1.21 20.07 13.40
CA PRO A 131 -2.11 20.94 12.64
C PRO A 131 -1.80 21.01 11.14
N GLU A 132 -0.53 20.86 10.76
CA GLU A 132 -0.05 20.95 9.39
C GLU A 132 -0.15 19.62 8.63
N GLY A 133 -0.34 18.48 9.32
CA GLY A 133 -0.36 17.15 8.70
C GLY A 133 0.15 16.04 9.61
N LEU A 134 0.60 14.93 9.01
CA LEU A 134 1.09 13.76 9.73
C LEU A 134 2.62 13.77 9.81
N LEU A 135 3.16 13.82 11.03
CA LEU A 135 4.59 13.74 11.26
C LEU A 135 5.04 12.31 11.50
N LEU A 136 5.94 11.81 10.66
CA LEU A 136 6.61 10.52 10.78
C LEU A 136 8.01 10.71 11.38
N ARG A 137 8.39 9.84 12.30
CA ARG A 137 9.73 9.79 12.90
C ARG A 137 10.21 8.34 12.95
N SER A 138 11.49 8.14 12.65
CA SER A 138 12.15 6.87 12.94
C SER A 138 12.17 6.69 14.46
N ALA A 139 11.54 5.64 14.95
CA ALA A 139 11.83 5.13 16.27
C ALA A 139 13.04 4.23 16.09
N SER A 140 14.22 4.75 16.44
CA SER A 140 15.43 3.95 16.51
C SER A 140 15.10 2.63 17.20
N LEU A 141 15.29 1.50 16.52
CA LEU A 141 15.31 0.17 17.17
C LEU A 141 16.55 0.01 18.06
N GLN A 142 17.18 1.12 18.46
CA GLN A 142 18.17 1.17 19.51
C GLN A 142 17.46 0.88 20.83
N SER A 143 17.37 -0.41 21.14
CA SER A 143 17.57 -0.82 22.51
C SER A 143 18.81 -0.10 23.04
N ASP A 144 18.74 0.46 24.26
CA ASP A 144 19.86 1.04 25.02
C ASP A 144 21.03 0.07 25.27
N THR A 145 21.05 -1.09 24.60
CA THR A 145 22.09 -2.09 24.69
C THR A 145 23.09 -1.93 23.55
N GLN A 146 24.35 -1.76 23.93
CA GLN A 146 25.56 -1.81 23.10
C GLN A 146 25.71 -3.18 22.39
N GLN A 147 24.76 -3.60 21.58
CA GLN A 147 24.91 -4.76 20.70
C GLN A 147 25.53 -4.30 19.39
N THR A 148 26.81 -4.64 19.24
CA THR A 148 27.67 -4.34 18.10
C THR A 148 27.36 -5.17 16.85
N GLU A 149 26.39 -6.08 16.89
CA GLU A 149 26.00 -6.94 15.78
C GLU A 149 24.49 -6.83 15.54
N MET A 150 24.10 -6.61 14.29
CA MET A 150 22.70 -6.65 13.87
C MET A 150 22.14 -8.07 14.12
N PRO A 151 20.96 -8.21 14.76
CA PRO A 151 20.36 -9.52 14.99
C PRO A 151 20.18 -10.27 13.67
N GLN A 152 20.46 -11.56 13.67
CA GLN A 152 20.26 -12.39 12.50
C GLN A 152 18.75 -12.46 12.18
N PRO A 153 18.34 -12.62 10.90
CA PRO A 153 16.92 -12.63 10.55
C PRO A 153 16.10 -13.63 11.40
N HIS A 154 16.64 -14.81 11.72
CA HIS A 154 15.95 -15.83 12.52
C HIS A 154 15.76 -15.46 14.00
N GLU A 155 16.44 -14.42 14.48
CA GLU A 155 16.33 -13.88 15.84
C GLU A 155 15.30 -12.73 15.90
N MET A 156 14.92 -12.19 14.74
CA MET A 156 13.91 -11.13 14.62
C MET A 156 12.50 -11.72 14.65
N PRO A 157 11.55 -11.06 15.34
CA PRO A 157 10.16 -11.48 15.34
C PRO A 157 9.58 -11.39 13.92
N LEU A 158 8.84 -12.43 13.53
CA LEU A 158 8.13 -12.49 12.26
C LEU A 158 7.16 -11.30 12.15
N PHE A 159 7.24 -10.55 11.05
CA PHE A 159 6.20 -9.60 10.68
C PHE A 159 5.08 -10.33 9.93
N GLU A 160 3.86 -10.32 10.45
CA GLU A 160 2.73 -11.01 9.84
C GLU A 160 1.57 -10.04 9.63
N ALA A 161 1.04 -9.98 8.41
CA ALA A 161 -0.07 -9.10 8.07
C ALA A 161 -1.00 -9.70 7.00
N ASP A 162 -2.31 -9.59 7.23
CA ASP A 162 -3.33 -9.81 6.19
C ASP A 162 -3.59 -8.49 5.46
N LEU A 163 -3.28 -8.46 4.17
CA LEU A 163 -3.42 -7.28 3.31
C LEU A 163 -4.59 -7.43 2.33
N SER A 164 -5.53 -8.35 2.56
CA SER A 164 -6.73 -8.49 1.71
C SER A 164 -7.59 -7.22 1.64
N GLN A 165 -7.49 -6.37 2.67
CA GLN A 165 -8.19 -5.09 2.76
C GLN A 165 -7.32 -3.91 2.27
N GLN A 166 -5.99 -4.06 2.22
CA GLN A 166 -5.02 -3.06 1.75
C GLN A 166 -4.02 -3.67 0.75
N PRO A 167 -4.49 -4.27 -0.36
CA PRO A 167 -3.61 -5.04 -1.26
C PRO A 167 -2.55 -4.16 -1.94
N ASP A 168 -2.82 -2.87 -2.02
CA ASP A 168 -1.97 -1.87 -2.64
C ASP A 168 -0.76 -1.48 -1.78
N LEU A 169 -0.72 -1.89 -0.50
CA LEU A 169 0.43 -1.72 0.40
C LEU A 169 1.44 -2.88 0.36
N ALA A 170 1.12 -3.99 -0.32
CA ALA A 170 1.90 -5.22 -0.23
C ALA A 170 3.35 -5.07 -0.74
N GLN A 171 3.57 -4.33 -1.83
CA GLN A 171 4.92 -4.07 -2.32
C GLN A 171 5.76 -3.29 -1.30
N THR A 172 5.20 -2.22 -0.75
CA THR A 172 5.87 -1.39 0.26
C THR A 172 6.31 -2.24 1.46
N PHE A 173 5.39 -3.04 2.03
CA PHE A 173 5.72 -3.89 3.18
C PHE A 173 6.73 -4.99 2.87
N ALA A 174 6.60 -5.67 1.72
CA ALA A 174 7.52 -6.74 1.35
C ALA A 174 8.96 -6.22 1.17
N VAL A 175 9.10 -5.05 0.52
CA VAL A 175 10.41 -4.42 0.31
C VAL A 175 10.95 -3.87 1.63
N THR A 176 10.14 -3.17 2.42
CA THR A 176 10.56 -2.66 3.74
C THR A 176 11.08 -3.77 4.64
N CYS A 177 10.31 -4.85 4.81
CA CYS A 177 10.70 -5.97 5.69
C CYS A 177 11.98 -6.66 5.22
N ALA A 178 12.10 -6.90 3.91
CA ALA A 178 13.31 -7.48 3.34
C ALA A 178 14.53 -6.60 3.63
N LEU A 179 14.44 -5.29 3.35
CA LEU A 179 15.54 -4.35 3.54
C LEU A 179 15.88 -4.09 5.01
N GLN A 180 14.93 -4.25 5.94
CA GLN A 180 15.19 -4.28 7.39
C GLN A 180 15.76 -5.63 7.88
N HIS A 181 15.95 -6.61 6.98
CA HIS A 181 16.32 -7.98 7.33
C HIS A 181 15.35 -8.67 8.30
N ARG A 182 14.07 -8.26 8.29
CA ARG A 182 13.01 -8.82 9.12
C ARG A 182 12.25 -9.92 8.36
N PRO A 183 12.21 -11.16 8.85
CA PRO A 183 11.35 -12.19 8.29
C PRO A 183 9.89 -11.73 8.26
N PHE A 184 9.16 -12.11 7.22
CA PHE A 184 7.76 -11.73 7.09
C PHE A 184 6.88 -12.82 6.46
N ALA A 185 5.57 -12.69 6.68
CA ALA A 185 4.50 -13.39 5.98
C ALA A 185 3.35 -12.40 5.70
N LEU A 186 3.09 -12.15 4.42
CA LEU A 186 2.00 -11.29 3.98
C LEU A 186 0.93 -12.16 3.32
N HIS A 187 -0.31 -12.04 3.80
CA HIS A 187 -1.46 -12.84 3.40
C HIS A 187 -2.51 -12.01 2.65
N GLY A 188 -3.49 -12.66 2.02
CA GLY A 188 -4.59 -11.98 1.35
C GLY A 188 -4.19 -11.32 0.02
N LEU A 189 -3.12 -11.79 -0.60
CA LEU A 189 -2.49 -11.19 -1.79
C LEU A 189 -3.06 -11.70 -3.12
N GLU A 190 -4.18 -12.42 -3.10
CA GLU A 190 -4.78 -13.05 -4.29
C GLU A 190 -4.95 -12.06 -5.45
N SER A 191 -5.45 -10.86 -5.14
CA SER A 191 -5.72 -9.83 -6.17
C SER A 191 -4.46 -9.33 -6.88
N LEU A 192 -3.26 -9.48 -6.30
CA LEU A 192 -2.01 -8.92 -6.84
C LEU A 192 -1.55 -9.57 -8.14
N ARG A 193 -1.99 -10.80 -8.44
CA ARG A 193 -1.62 -11.52 -9.66
C ARG A 193 -2.26 -10.97 -10.94
N ILE A 194 -3.39 -10.29 -10.79
CA ILE A 194 -4.20 -9.75 -11.90
C ILE A 194 -4.24 -8.22 -11.92
N LYS A 195 -3.30 -7.57 -11.22
CA LYS A 195 -3.12 -6.11 -11.26
C LYS A 195 -2.40 -5.72 -12.56
N GLU A 196 -1.70 -4.60 -12.54
CA GLU A 196 -0.95 -4.03 -13.68
C GLU A 196 0.12 -5.00 -14.19
N THR A 197 0.71 -5.76 -13.26
CA THR A 197 1.59 -6.90 -13.48
C THR A 197 1.23 -8.00 -12.49
N ASP A 198 1.82 -9.20 -12.61
CA ASP A 198 1.86 -10.15 -11.50
C ASP A 198 2.84 -9.59 -10.45
N ARG A 199 2.30 -8.78 -9.53
CA ARG A 199 3.08 -8.08 -8.51
C ARG A 199 3.77 -9.03 -7.54
N MET A 200 3.22 -10.23 -7.32
CA MET A 200 3.88 -11.24 -6.48
C MET A 200 5.14 -11.76 -7.18
N ALA A 201 5.02 -12.14 -8.45
CA ALA A 201 6.17 -12.59 -9.22
C ALA A 201 7.22 -11.48 -9.38
N ALA A 202 6.78 -10.24 -9.60
CA ALA A 202 7.65 -9.07 -9.68
C ALA A 202 8.44 -8.86 -8.38
N LEU A 203 7.76 -8.85 -7.22
CA LEU A 203 8.43 -8.75 -5.91
C LEU A 203 9.48 -9.84 -5.70
N MET A 204 9.12 -11.11 -5.96
CA MET A 204 10.05 -12.23 -5.81
C MET A 204 11.28 -12.09 -6.72
N ASN A 205 11.09 -11.69 -7.97
CA ASN A 205 12.17 -11.52 -8.93
C ASN A 205 13.10 -10.38 -8.54
N GLU A 206 12.54 -9.21 -8.22
CA GLU A 206 13.30 -7.99 -7.97
C GLU A 206 14.01 -8.02 -6.60
N LEU A 207 13.38 -8.56 -5.55
CA LEU A 207 14.04 -8.76 -4.25
C LEU A 207 15.14 -9.83 -4.31
N LYS A 208 15.02 -10.84 -5.19
CA LYS A 208 16.10 -11.80 -5.43
C LYS A 208 17.34 -11.15 -6.04
N LYS A 209 17.19 -10.10 -6.86
CA LYS A 209 18.34 -9.31 -7.36
C LYS A 209 19.10 -8.63 -6.23
N LEU A 210 18.39 -8.23 -5.17
CA LEU A 210 18.95 -7.69 -3.93
C LEU A 210 19.43 -8.78 -2.95
N GLY A 211 19.32 -10.06 -3.32
CA GLY A 211 19.79 -11.20 -2.53
C GLY A 211 18.78 -11.74 -1.51
N TYR A 212 17.49 -11.38 -1.61
CA TYR A 212 16.41 -11.92 -0.77
C TYR A 212 15.60 -12.96 -1.53
N VAL A 213 15.60 -14.20 -1.05
CA VAL A 213 14.93 -15.31 -1.74
C VAL A 213 13.55 -15.54 -1.13
N LEU A 214 12.56 -14.81 -1.64
CA LEU A 214 11.17 -14.95 -1.22
C LEU A 214 10.55 -16.25 -1.73
N GLN A 215 9.51 -16.70 -1.03
CA GLN A 215 8.66 -17.81 -1.43
C GLN A 215 7.20 -17.36 -1.45
N SER A 216 6.37 -18.03 -2.25
CA SER A 216 4.93 -17.81 -2.27
C SER A 216 4.17 -19.13 -2.19
N GLU A 217 3.08 -19.11 -1.44
CA GLU A 217 2.14 -20.23 -1.30
C GLU A 217 0.73 -19.66 -1.36
N GLY A 218 -0.07 -20.10 -2.34
CA GLY A 218 -1.41 -19.58 -2.56
C GLY A 218 -1.45 -18.05 -2.76
N ASP A 219 -2.15 -17.37 -1.85
CA ASP A 219 -2.33 -15.93 -1.78
C ASP A 219 -1.36 -15.24 -0.81
N SER A 220 -0.25 -15.91 -0.48
CA SER A 220 0.70 -15.45 0.53
C SER A 220 2.11 -15.33 -0.02
N LEU A 221 2.85 -14.35 0.47
CA LEU A 221 4.26 -14.09 0.16
C LEU A 221 5.04 -14.05 1.48
N TYR A 222 6.14 -14.78 1.55
CA TYR A 222 6.91 -14.88 2.80
C TYR A 222 8.42 -14.98 2.54
N TRP A 223 9.17 -14.59 3.56
CA TRP A 223 10.62 -14.69 3.60
C TRP A 223 11.06 -15.04 5.03
N ARG A 224 11.90 -16.07 5.19
CA ARG A 224 12.34 -16.61 6.49
C ARG A 224 13.84 -16.41 6.72
N GLY A 225 14.47 -15.52 5.96
CA GLY A 225 15.91 -15.24 6.06
C GLY A 225 16.74 -15.83 4.92
N GLU A 226 16.13 -16.53 3.95
CA GLU A 226 16.85 -17.13 2.83
C GLU A 226 17.55 -16.07 1.96
N ARG A 227 18.87 -16.22 1.76
CA ARG A 227 19.69 -15.29 0.98
C ARG A 227 20.30 -15.96 -0.24
N SER A 228 20.59 -15.13 -1.25
CA SER A 228 21.48 -15.45 -2.36
C SER A 228 22.47 -14.31 -2.57
N GLU A 229 23.54 -14.57 -3.32
CA GLU A 229 24.42 -13.50 -3.80
C GLU A 229 23.60 -12.43 -4.55
N PRO A 230 23.68 -11.14 -4.15
CA PRO A 230 23.06 -10.06 -4.90
C PRO A 230 23.60 -10.00 -6.33
N GLN A 231 22.75 -9.61 -7.28
CA GLN A 231 23.19 -9.38 -8.65
C GLN A 231 23.92 -8.04 -8.72
N GLU A 232 25.07 -7.99 -9.40
CA GLU A 232 25.74 -6.72 -9.66
C GLU A 232 26.05 -6.56 -11.16
N PRO A 233 25.65 -5.44 -11.80
CA PRO A 233 24.88 -4.32 -11.25
C PRO A 233 23.39 -4.65 -11.04
N ILE A 234 22.74 -3.98 -10.08
CA ILE A 234 21.29 -4.09 -9.84
C ILE A 234 20.52 -3.16 -10.77
N SER A 235 19.59 -3.75 -11.54
CA SER A 235 18.56 -3.04 -12.32
C SER A 235 17.19 -3.59 -11.95
N ILE A 236 16.38 -2.74 -11.32
CA ILE A 236 15.03 -3.08 -10.87
C ILE A 236 14.03 -2.80 -11.99
N ALA A 237 13.39 -3.84 -12.48
CA ALA A 237 12.35 -3.74 -13.49
C ALA A 237 11.03 -3.29 -12.85
N THR A 238 10.34 -2.32 -13.47
CA THR A 238 9.09 -1.77 -12.95
C THR A 238 7.84 -2.44 -13.50
N TYR A 239 7.95 -3.17 -14.62
CA TYR A 239 6.83 -3.87 -15.25
C TYR A 239 5.64 -2.95 -15.60
N GLU A 240 5.92 -1.68 -15.92
CA GLU A 240 4.90 -0.64 -16.13
C GLU A 240 3.98 -0.41 -14.91
N ASP A 241 4.41 -0.85 -13.73
CA ASP A 241 3.72 -0.68 -12.45
C ASP A 241 4.38 0.41 -11.62
N HIS A 242 3.64 1.47 -11.32
CA HIS A 242 4.14 2.59 -10.52
C HIS A 242 4.52 2.17 -9.09
N ARG A 243 3.86 1.17 -8.52
CA ARG A 243 4.10 0.72 -7.14
C ARG A 243 5.41 -0.04 -7.04
N MET A 244 5.78 -0.79 -8.08
CA MET A 244 7.10 -1.43 -8.17
C MET A 244 8.21 -0.38 -8.20
N ALA A 245 8.02 0.72 -8.95
CA ALA A 245 9.01 1.80 -9.00
C ALA A 245 9.18 2.50 -7.64
N MET A 246 8.07 2.85 -6.98
CA MET A 246 8.09 3.61 -5.73
C MET A 246 8.54 2.75 -4.54
N ALA A 247 8.09 1.49 -4.43
CA ALA A 247 8.48 0.60 -3.32
C ALA A 247 9.98 0.27 -3.33
N PHE A 248 10.61 0.17 -4.50
CA PHE A 248 12.06 -0.11 -4.57
C PHE A 248 12.94 1.13 -4.51
N ALA A 249 12.39 2.35 -4.61
CA ALA A 249 13.18 3.57 -4.55
C ALA A 249 13.93 3.74 -3.20
N PRO A 250 13.30 3.47 -2.02
CA PRO A 250 13.98 3.48 -0.72
C PRO A 250 15.13 2.47 -0.56
N ALA A 251 15.26 1.47 -1.45
CA ALA A 251 16.39 0.53 -1.40
C ALA A 251 17.76 1.19 -1.48
N VAL A 252 17.85 2.39 -2.09
CA VAL A 252 19.09 3.17 -2.14
C VAL A 252 19.62 3.56 -0.75
N LEU A 253 18.74 3.64 0.27
CA LEU A 253 19.11 4.05 1.62
C LEU A 253 19.90 2.98 2.39
N THR A 254 19.64 1.71 2.09
CA THR A 254 20.27 0.57 2.76
C THR A 254 21.32 -0.13 1.90
N TRP A 255 21.43 0.25 0.63
CA TRP A 255 22.33 -0.40 -0.31
C TRP A 255 23.81 -0.07 -0.07
N GLN A 256 24.61 -1.12 0.11
CA GLN A 256 26.07 -1.00 0.35
C GLN A 256 26.91 -1.66 -0.77
N GLY A 257 26.28 -2.11 -1.85
CA GLY A 257 27.00 -2.77 -2.94
C GLY A 257 27.79 -1.82 -3.83
N LYS A 258 28.58 -2.39 -4.74
CA LYS A 258 29.62 -1.64 -5.46
C LYS A 258 29.07 -0.63 -6.47
N TYR A 259 27.91 -0.92 -7.05
CA TYR A 259 27.27 -0.10 -8.09
C TYR A 259 25.95 0.47 -7.60
N PRO A 260 25.53 1.67 -8.01
CA PRO A 260 24.23 2.21 -7.62
C PRO A 260 23.09 1.34 -8.14
N ILE A 261 22.00 1.25 -7.37
CA ILE A 261 20.75 0.63 -7.82
C ILE A 261 20.12 1.50 -8.90
N ARG A 262 19.68 0.87 -10.00
CA ARG A 262 18.92 1.53 -11.07
C ARG A 262 17.46 1.07 -11.03
N ILE A 263 16.52 2.03 -11.10
CA ILE A 263 15.11 1.75 -11.37
C ILE A 263 14.87 1.92 -12.88
N GLU A 264 14.28 0.93 -13.54
CA GLU A 264 13.95 0.98 -14.96
C GLU A 264 12.65 1.74 -15.21
N HIS A 265 12.62 2.61 -16.24
CA HIS A 265 11.43 3.39 -16.60
C HIS A 265 10.78 4.14 -15.41
N PRO A 266 11.54 4.94 -14.64
CA PRO A 266 11.02 5.59 -13.42
C PRO A 266 9.83 6.53 -13.68
N ALA A 267 9.63 7.01 -14.90
CA ALA A 267 8.50 7.84 -15.29
C ALA A 267 7.12 7.15 -15.15
N VAL A 268 7.09 5.82 -14.96
CA VAL A 268 5.86 5.06 -14.68
C VAL A 268 5.09 5.58 -13.46
N VAL A 269 5.79 6.23 -12.51
CA VAL A 269 5.17 6.85 -11.33
C VAL A 269 4.13 7.92 -11.68
N SER A 270 4.19 8.51 -12.88
CA SER A 270 3.21 9.48 -13.37
C SER A 270 1.76 8.99 -13.38
N LYS A 271 1.53 7.67 -13.26
CA LYS A 271 0.20 7.09 -13.14
C LYS A 271 -0.53 7.48 -11.85
N SER A 272 0.19 7.72 -10.75
CA SER A 272 -0.42 8.09 -9.45
C SER A 272 0.34 9.16 -8.69
N TYR A 273 1.66 9.29 -8.90
CA TYR A 273 2.51 10.24 -8.20
C TYR A 273 3.64 10.79 -9.09
N PRO A 274 3.33 11.68 -10.06
CA PRO A 274 4.30 12.22 -11.01
C PRO A 274 5.54 12.86 -10.38
N GLU A 275 5.37 13.51 -9.24
CA GLU A 275 6.38 14.28 -8.53
C GLU A 275 7.24 13.41 -7.59
N PHE A 276 6.94 12.11 -7.45
CA PHE A 276 7.56 11.22 -6.46
C PHE A 276 9.08 11.32 -6.43
N PHE A 277 9.77 11.09 -7.55
CA PHE A 277 11.24 11.10 -7.58
C PHE A 277 11.83 12.50 -7.34
N ALA A 278 11.15 13.56 -7.77
CA ALA A 278 11.61 14.92 -7.48
C ALA A 278 11.58 15.20 -5.97
N GLN A 279 10.52 14.77 -5.29
CA GLN A 279 10.36 14.94 -3.85
C GLN A 279 11.26 13.99 -3.05
N PHE A 280 11.38 12.73 -3.49
CA PHE A 280 12.24 11.72 -2.87
C PHE A 280 13.73 12.15 -2.89
N LEU A 281 14.19 12.73 -3.99
CA LEU A 281 15.59 13.18 -4.15
C LEU A 281 15.90 14.51 -3.45
N ASP A 282 14.91 15.38 -3.24
CA ASP A 282 15.11 16.65 -2.53
C ASP A 282 15.46 16.43 -1.05
N GLY A 283 15.10 15.27 -0.48
CA GLY A 283 15.45 14.87 0.90
C GLY A 283 14.86 15.79 1.97
N LYS A 284 14.00 16.73 1.56
CA LYS A 284 13.36 17.75 2.37
C LYS A 284 11.96 18.01 1.85
N THR A 285 11.12 16.99 1.72
CA THR A 285 9.78 17.24 1.19
C THR A 285 8.67 16.88 2.15
N ILE A 286 7.84 17.91 2.29
CA ILE A 286 6.56 17.94 2.97
C ILE A 286 5.48 17.76 1.90
N ILE A 287 4.83 16.61 1.83
CA ILE A 287 3.82 16.25 0.80
C ILE A 287 2.45 16.78 1.14
#